data_AF-A0A1H4RKC0-F1
#
_entry.id   AF-A0A1H4RKC0-F1
#
_cell.length_a   1.000
_cell.length_b   1.000
_cell.length_c   1.000
_cell.angle_alpha   90.00
_cell.angle_beta   90.00
_cell.angle_gamma   90.00
#
_symmetry.space_group_name_H-M   'P 1'
#
loop_
_entity.id
_entity.type
_entity.pdbx_description
1 polymer ?
#
loop_
_entity_poly.entity_id
_entity_poly.type
_entity_poly.pdbx_seq_one_letter_code
_entity_poly.pdbx_strand_id
1 'polypeptide(L)'
;MTESASDQRLERALASLRGLSVGDALGSQFFVPANYPLLKDRALPPGPWQWTDDTEMACSVVAVLREHGRIDQDALAHSFAHHHDFDRGYGPAVNRMLRLVREGGDWRELASSLFKGQGSWGNGSSMRIAPLGAWYADDPEQATHQAEISSYTTHQHREAVVGAMAVAAAAALVASPAGPPAPEDLLDGVVALVPRSAVGAGLRRARDMLDYEDAGTVAAVLGNGRRTSAHDTVPFALWSAARSLGDFERAFWVTAQAGGDVDTTCAIVGGVVAATTAGAPPASWAAKTEALPEWSAGAEALPGGTRQ
;
A
#
# COMPACT_ATOMS: atom_id res chain seq x y z
N MET A 1 -10.58 -22.86 -20.83
CA MET A 1 -9.48 -21.96 -21.19
C MET A 1 -8.68 -21.75 -19.93
N THR A 2 -7.40 -22.14 -19.93
CA THR A 2 -6.49 -21.82 -18.82
C THR A 2 -6.12 -20.35 -18.93
N GLU A 3 -6.47 -19.53 -17.92
CA GLU A 3 -5.93 -18.16 -17.79
C GLU A 3 -4.41 -18.20 -17.84
N SER A 4 -3.79 -17.20 -18.47
CA SER A 4 -2.33 -17.13 -18.49
C SER A 4 -1.82 -16.80 -17.08
N ALA A 5 -0.59 -17.22 -16.76
CA ALA A 5 0.02 -16.86 -15.48
C ALA A 5 0.08 -15.33 -15.26
N SER A 6 0.17 -14.54 -16.34
CA SER A 6 0.12 -13.08 -16.28
C SER A 6 -1.26 -12.56 -15.87
N ASP A 7 -2.34 -13.20 -16.32
CA ASP A 7 -3.71 -12.79 -15.98
C ASP A 7 -3.99 -13.00 -14.49
N GLN A 8 -3.53 -14.13 -13.93
CA GLN A 8 -3.67 -14.43 -12.51
C GLN A 8 -2.85 -13.48 -11.62
N ARG A 9 -1.64 -13.09 -12.06
CA ARG A 9 -0.83 -12.09 -11.35
C ARG A 9 -1.50 -10.73 -11.35
N LEU A 10 -2.07 -10.32 -12.49
CA LEU A 10 -2.81 -9.07 -12.62
C LEU A 10 -4.08 -9.09 -11.74
N GLU A 11 -4.83 -10.18 -11.72
CA GLU A 11 -6.03 -10.32 -10.88
C GLU A 11 -5.72 -10.10 -9.39
N ARG A 12 -4.65 -10.75 -8.88
CA ARG A 12 -4.19 -10.55 -7.49
C ARG A 12 -3.76 -9.11 -7.22
N ALA A 13 -3.02 -8.50 -8.15
CA ALA A 13 -2.60 -7.10 -8.03
C ALA A 13 -3.81 -6.15 -8.01
N LEU A 14 -4.82 -6.38 -8.86
CA LEU A 14 -6.05 -5.58 -8.88
C LEU A 14 -6.91 -5.79 -7.63
N ALA A 15 -6.99 -7.00 -7.09
CA ALA A 15 -7.66 -7.27 -5.82
C ALA A 15 -7.01 -6.51 -4.66
N SER A 16 -5.68 -6.57 -4.57
CA SER A 16 -4.90 -5.79 -3.60
C SER A 16 -5.08 -4.28 -3.81
N LEU A 17 -5.05 -3.79 -5.05
CA LEU A 17 -5.25 -2.37 -5.37
C LEU A 17 -6.64 -1.87 -4.94
N ARG A 18 -7.69 -2.67 -5.12
CA ARG A 18 -9.05 -2.35 -4.66
C ARG A 18 -9.13 -2.27 -3.13
N GLY A 19 -8.46 -3.16 -2.40
CA GLY A 19 -8.39 -3.08 -0.94
C GLY A 19 -7.61 -1.86 -0.45
N LEU A 20 -6.48 -1.58 -1.09
CA LEU A 20 -5.67 -0.41 -0.83
C LEU A 20 -6.49 0.88 -1.03
N SER A 21 -7.21 1.00 -2.15
CA SER A 21 -7.97 2.22 -2.45
C SER A 21 -9.17 2.44 -1.53
N VAL A 22 -9.83 1.38 -1.06
CA VAL A 22 -10.86 1.50 -0.03
C VAL A 22 -10.25 1.93 1.30
N GLY A 23 -9.11 1.34 1.69
CA GLY A 23 -8.40 1.67 2.92
C GLY A 23 -7.92 3.12 2.95
N ASP A 24 -7.28 3.57 1.88
CA ASP A 24 -6.89 4.96 1.63
C ASP A 24 -8.12 5.88 1.72
N ALA A 25 -9.09 5.72 0.81
CA ALA A 25 -10.17 6.68 0.65
C ALA A 25 -11.03 6.83 1.91
N LEU A 26 -11.32 5.71 2.60
CA LEU A 26 -12.08 5.75 3.86
C LEU A 26 -11.20 6.30 4.99
N GLY A 27 -9.91 5.93 5.04
CA GLY A 27 -8.97 6.44 6.03
C GLY A 27 -8.81 7.96 5.96
N SER A 28 -8.73 8.51 4.75
CA SER A 28 -8.59 9.95 4.50
C SER A 28 -9.79 10.76 5.02
N GLN A 29 -10.99 10.16 5.08
CA GLN A 29 -12.18 10.81 5.64
C GLN A 29 -12.01 11.16 7.12
N PHE A 30 -11.11 10.49 7.85
CA PHE A 30 -10.85 10.75 9.26
C PHE A 30 -9.81 11.83 9.52
N PHE A 31 -9.37 12.56 8.48
CA PHE A 31 -8.73 13.88 8.64
C PHE A 31 -9.75 15.03 8.60
N VAL A 32 -10.99 14.76 8.18
CA VAL A 32 -12.07 15.75 8.21
C VAL A 32 -12.61 15.85 9.64
N PRO A 33 -12.52 17.02 10.33
CA PRO A 33 -12.90 17.13 11.75
C PRO A 33 -14.34 16.71 12.06
N ALA A 34 -15.26 16.91 11.10
CA ALA A 34 -16.66 16.52 11.23
C ALA A 34 -16.86 15.00 11.35
N ASN A 35 -15.93 14.19 10.84
CA ASN A 35 -16.01 12.73 10.83
C ASN A 35 -15.36 12.09 12.08
N TYR A 36 -14.67 12.86 12.94
CA TYR A 36 -13.95 12.31 14.09
C TYR A 36 -14.82 11.51 15.08
N PRO A 37 -16.08 11.90 15.38
CA PRO A 37 -16.94 11.08 16.23
C PRO A 37 -17.21 9.69 15.64
N LEU A 38 -17.33 9.59 14.31
CA LEU A 38 -17.64 8.35 13.60
C LEU A 38 -16.54 7.30 13.77
N LEU A 39 -15.28 7.71 13.95
CA LEU A 39 -14.16 6.81 14.17
C LEU A 39 -14.29 6.01 15.48
N LYS A 40 -14.82 6.65 16.54
CA LYS A 40 -15.07 5.98 17.83
C LYS A 40 -16.22 5.00 17.73
N ASP A 41 -17.27 5.37 17.01
CA ASP A 41 -18.50 4.58 16.87
C ASP A 41 -18.39 3.50 15.77
N ARG A 42 -17.25 3.43 15.06
CA ARG A 42 -17.06 2.59 13.85
C ARG A 42 -18.17 2.82 12.82
N ALA A 43 -18.56 4.07 12.68
CA ALA A 43 -19.59 4.50 11.74
C ALA A 43 -18.94 5.01 10.45
N LEU A 44 -19.60 4.75 9.33
CA LEU A 44 -19.12 5.17 8.02
C LEU A 44 -19.50 6.64 7.73
N PRO A 45 -18.57 7.48 7.27
CA PRO A 45 -18.90 8.80 6.76
C PRO A 45 -19.72 8.72 5.45
N PRO A 46 -20.50 9.76 5.10
CA PRO A 46 -21.17 9.82 3.81
C PRO A 46 -20.13 9.73 2.68
N GLY A 47 -20.49 9.02 1.59
CA GLY A 47 -19.68 8.95 0.38
C GLY A 47 -20.10 10.02 -0.65
N PRO A 48 -19.39 10.13 -1.78
CA PRO A 48 -18.24 9.30 -2.14
C PRO A 48 -16.96 9.69 -1.37
N TRP A 49 -16.10 8.72 -1.08
CA TRP A 49 -14.80 8.89 -0.46
C TRP A 49 -13.73 9.01 -1.55
N GLN A 50 -12.93 10.06 -1.51
CA GLN A 50 -11.85 10.29 -2.47
C GLN A 50 -10.58 9.63 -1.98
N TRP A 51 -9.86 8.94 -2.88
CA TRP A 51 -8.53 8.38 -2.58
C TRP A 51 -7.44 9.45 -2.71
N THR A 52 -6.27 9.21 -2.11
CA THR A 52 -5.13 10.15 -2.03
C THR A 52 -3.96 9.70 -2.94
N ASP A 53 -2.78 10.27 -2.71
CA ASP A 53 -1.55 9.89 -3.39
C ASP A 53 -1.18 8.41 -3.19
N ASP A 54 -1.62 7.78 -2.09
CA ASP A 54 -1.44 6.36 -1.82
C ASP A 54 -1.99 5.51 -2.97
N THR A 55 -3.24 5.74 -3.35
CA THR A 55 -3.90 5.05 -4.48
C THR A 55 -3.36 5.51 -5.83
N GLU A 56 -3.13 6.81 -6.04
CA GLU A 56 -2.63 7.32 -7.33
C GLU A 56 -1.27 6.67 -7.67
N MET A 57 -0.37 6.61 -6.69
CA MET A 57 0.92 5.95 -6.88
C MET A 57 0.78 4.43 -7.02
N ALA A 58 -0.12 3.79 -6.26
CA ALA A 58 -0.36 2.35 -6.41
C ALA A 58 -0.89 2.00 -7.82
N CYS A 59 -1.72 2.87 -8.39
CA CYS A 59 -2.21 2.75 -9.77
C CYS A 59 -1.06 2.76 -10.78
N SER A 60 -0.07 3.66 -10.63
CA SER A 60 1.13 3.69 -11.47
C SER A 60 1.97 2.42 -11.35
N VAL A 61 2.08 1.85 -10.15
CA VAL A 61 2.77 0.57 -9.92
C VAL A 61 2.10 -0.56 -10.71
N VAL A 62 0.77 -0.69 -10.61
CA VAL A 62 0.02 -1.74 -11.33
C VAL A 62 0.07 -1.53 -12.84
N ALA A 63 -0.04 -0.30 -13.33
CA ALA A 63 0.07 0.00 -14.76
C ALA A 63 1.42 -0.47 -15.34
N VAL A 64 2.53 -0.18 -14.65
CA VAL A 64 3.87 -0.62 -15.07
C VAL A 64 4.03 -2.13 -15.00
N LEU A 65 3.54 -2.78 -13.94
CA LEU A 65 3.57 -4.24 -13.84
C LEU A 65 2.79 -4.91 -14.97
N ARG A 66 1.61 -4.39 -15.30
CA ARG A 66 0.77 -4.88 -16.40
C ARG A 66 1.47 -4.75 -17.75
N GLU A 67 2.14 -3.63 -18.01
CA GLU A 67 2.79 -3.37 -19.29
C GLU A 67 4.12 -4.12 -19.44
N HIS A 68 4.93 -4.18 -18.38
CA HIS A 68 6.31 -4.67 -18.45
C HIS A 68 6.54 -6.02 -17.77
N GLY A 69 5.57 -6.55 -17.02
CA GLY A 69 5.67 -7.79 -16.24
C GLY A 69 6.60 -7.70 -15.01
N ARG A 70 7.17 -6.52 -14.76
CA ARG A 70 8.11 -6.16 -13.69
C ARG A 70 8.18 -4.64 -13.54
N ILE A 71 8.90 -4.16 -12.54
CA ILE A 71 9.19 -2.73 -12.41
C ILE A 71 10.26 -2.33 -13.43
N ASP A 72 9.85 -1.46 -14.36
CA ASP A 72 10.74 -0.59 -15.11
C ASP A 72 10.79 0.78 -14.41
N GLN A 73 11.96 1.17 -13.90
CA GLN A 73 12.09 2.39 -13.10
C GLN A 73 11.85 3.66 -13.91
N ASP A 74 12.24 3.67 -15.19
CA ASP A 74 12.01 4.82 -16.06
C ASP A 74 10.52 4.95 -16.33
N ALA A 75 9.84 3.87 -16.73
CA ALA A 75 8.40 3.88 -16.94
C ALA A 75 7.64 4.28 -15.66
N LEU A 76 8.07 3.77 -14.49
CA LEU A 76 7.45 4.09 -13.22
C LEU A 76 7.63 5.55 -12.81
N ALA A 77 8.84 6.10 -12.90
CA ALA A 77 9.10 7.49 -12.58
C ALA A 77 8.32 8.45 -13.49
N HIS A 78 8.25 8.16 -14.79
CA HIS A 78 7.44 8.94 -15.72
C HIS A 78 5.94 8.77 -15.47
N SER A 79 5.47 7.56 -15.13
CA SER A 79 4.07 7.32 -14.78
C SER A 79 3.66 8.11 -13.54
N PHE A 80 4.48 8.15 -12.49
CA PHE A 80 4.23 9.00 -11.33
C PHE A 80 4.16 10.47 -11.73
N ALA A 81 5.13 10.98 -12.50
CA ALA A 81 5.17 12.38 -12.88
C ALA A 81 4.02 12.80 -13.81
N HIS A 82 3.63 11.92 -14.74
CA HIS A 82 2.55 12.17 -15.69
C HIS A 82 1.19 12.26 -15.00
N HIS A 83 0.88 11.31 -14.11
CA HIS A 83 -0.41 11.23 -13.43
C HIS A 83 -0.49 12.08 -12.16
N HIS A 84 0.64 12.62 -11.69
CA HIS A 84 0.75 13.44 -10.49
C HIS A 84 -0.30 14.57 -10.43
N ASP A 85 -1.29 14.38 -9.56
CA ASP A 85 -2.26 15.39 -9.15
C ASP A 85 -1.81 16.02 -7.81
N PHE A 86 -1.57 17.33 -7.84
CA PHE A 86 -1.03 18.07 -6.70
C PHE A 86 -1.98 18.09 -5.49
N ASP A 87 -3.29 17.97 -5.73
CA ASP A 87 -4.33 18.08 -4.70
C ASP A 87 -4.60 16.74 -3.98
N ARG A 88 -3.88 15.66 -4.33
CA ARG A 88 -4.08 14.32 -3.78
C ARG A 88 -3.38 14.04 -2.45
N GLY A 89 -2.69 15.00 -1.85
CA GLY A 89 -2.11 14.83 -0.49
C GLY A 89 -0.60 14.58 -0.45
N TYR A 90 0.08 14.53 -1.61
CA TYR A 90 1.52 14.33 -1.71
C TYR A 90 2.36 15.21 -0.76
N GLY A 91 3.33 14.58 -0.09
CA GLY A 91 4.35 15.27 0.70
C GLY A 91 5.13 16.30 -0.15
N PRO A 92 5.44 17.52 0.38
CA PRO A 92 5.96 18.65 -0.42
C PRO A 92 7.21 18.34 -1.26
N ALA A 93 8.10 17.50 -0.75
CA ALA A 93 9.33 17.09 -1.44
C ALA A 93 9.04 16.25 -2.70
N VAL A 94 8.19 15.23 -2.58
CA VAL A 94 7.79 14.36 -3.69
C VAL A 94 6.94 15.16 -4.68
N ASN A 95 6.02 15.99 -4.19
CA ASN A 95 5.21 16.93 -4.97
C ASN A 95 6.09 17.79 -5.92
N ARG A 96 7.14 18.42 -5.38
CA ARG A 96 8.09 19.21 -6.17
C ARG A 96 8.90 18.36 -7.15
N MET A 97 9.34 17.18 -6.72
CA MET A 97 10.14 16.28 -7.54
C MET A 97 9.38 15.80 -8.77
N LEU A 98 8.16 15.30 -8.60
CA LEU A 98 7.34 14.79 -9.71
C LEU A 98 7.00 15.88 -10.72
N ARG A 99 6.74 17.11 -10.26
CA ARG A 99 6.57 18.27 -11.15
C ARG A 99 7.82 18.52 -12.01
N LEU A 100 9.02 18.48 -11.42
CA LEU A 100 10.27 18.69 -12.15
C LEU A 100 10.57 17.57 -13.15
N VAL A 101 10.23 16.32 -12.81
CA VAL A 101 10.32 15.20 -13.76
C VAL A 101 9.36 15.42 -14.94
N ARG A 102 8.12 15.86 -14.67
CA ARG A 102 7.15 16.20 -15.73
C ARG A 102 7.61 17.35 -16.62
N GLU A 103 8.42 18.27 -16.09
CA GLU A 103 9.05 19.38 -16.82
C GLU A 103 10.34 18.96 -17.57
N GLY A 104 10.70 17.68 -17.56
CA GLY A 104 11.84 17.12 -18.31
C GLY A 104 13.12 16.93 -17.50
N GLY A 105 13.08 17.06 -16.18
CA GLY A 105 14.21 16.76 -15.30
C GLY A 105 14.48 15.26 -15.17
N ASP A 106 15.75 14.87 -14.98
CA ASP A 106 16.12 13.47 -14.74
C ASP A 106 15.70 13.03 -13.34
N TRP A 107 14.82 12.04 -13.27
CA TRP A 107 14.34 11.50 -11.99
C TRP A 107 15.46 10.92 -11.14
N ARG A 108 16.55 10.40 -11.73
CA ARG A 108 17.68 9.81 -10.98
C ARG A 108 18.41 10.87 -10.18
N GLU A 109 18.67 12.02 -10.79
CA GLU A 109 19.29 13.18 -10.12
C GLU A 109 18.33 13.79 -9.08
N LEU A 110 17.07 13.94 -9.45
CA LEU A 110 16.07 14.55 -8.58
C LEU A 110 15.79 13.70 -7.34
N ALA A 111 15.59 12.38 -7.48
CA ALA A 111 15.35 11.47 -6.37
C ALA A 111 16.58 11.33 -5.46
N SER A 112 17.79 11.28 -6.03
CA SER A 112 19.02 11.17 -5.25
C SER A 112 19.39 12.47 -4.52
N SER A 113 19.01 13.62 -5.04
CA SER A 113 19.27 14.91 -4.39
C SER A 113 18.32 15.23 -3.22
N LEU A 114 17.21 14.49 -3.08
CA LEU A 114 16.24 14.70 -2.00
C LEU A 114 16.92 14.64 -0.62
N PHE A 115 16.52 15.58 0.25
CA PHE A 115 17.05 15.71 1.61
C PHE A 115 18.59 15.81 1.66
N LYS A 116 19.19 16.59 0.73
CA LYS A 116 20.64 16.79 0.63
C LYS A 116 21.41 15.48 0.42
N GLY A 117 20.84 14.55 -0.34
CA GLY A 117 21.47 13.25 -0.61
C GLY A 117 21.20 12.17 0.44
N GLN A 118 20.45 12.47 1.51
CA GLN A 118 20.10 11.47 2.53
C GLN A 118 18.93 10.58 2.08
N GLY A 119 18.13 11.05 1.12
CA GLY A 119 16.92 10.37 0.66
C GLY A 119 15.75 10.52 1.66
N SER A 120 14.53 10.35 1.14
CA SER A 120 13.33 10.31 1.99
C SER A 120 13.25 9.00 2.76
N TRP A 121 13.11 9.06 4.09
CA TRP A 121 12.76 7.89 4.93
C TRP A 121 11.25 7.66 5.06
N GLY A 122 10.45 8.41 4.29
CA GLY A 122 9.00 8.42 4.39
C GLY A 122 8.36 7.08 4.10
N ASN A 123 7.11 6.91 4.55
CA ASN A 123 6.27 5.76 4.23
C ASN A 123 5.71 5.76 2.80
N GLY A 124 5.95 6.82 2.00
CA GLY A 124 5.41 6.96 0.65
C GLY A 124 5.81 5.86 -0.34
N SER A 125 6.92 5.16 -0.10
CA SER A 125 7.22 3.95 -0.89
C SER A 125 6.47 2.70 -0.41
N SER A 126 6.08 2.65 0.86
CA SER A 126 5.37 1.52 1.47
C SER A 126 3.87 1.57 1.18
N MET A 127 3.29 2.77 1.11
CA MET A 127 1.84 2.96 0.91
C MET A 127 1.31 2.38 -0.41
N ARG A 128 2.16 2.31 -1.44
CA ARG A 128 1.78 2.01 -2.82
C ARG A 128 2.09 0.58 -3.29
N ILE A 129 2.71 -0.25 -2.46
CA ILE A 129 3.46 -1.43 -2.93
C ILE A 129 2.78 -2.78 -2.69
N ALA A 130 1.70 -2.82 -1.91
CA ALA A 130 0.96 -4.07 -1.68
C ALA A 130 0.51 -4.77 -2.99
N PRO A 131 0.02 -4.06 -4.03
CA PRO A 131 -0.33 -4.69 -5.31
C PRO A 131 0.85 -5.37 -6.01
N LEU A 132 2.06 -4.81 -5.88
CA LEU A 132 3.28 -5.45 -6.39
C LEU A 132 3.61 -6.74 -5.64
N GLY A 133 3.40 -6.77 -4.33
CA GLY A 133 3.54 -8.01 -3.56
C GLY A 133 2.57 -9.08 -4.05
N ALA A 134 1.28 -8.73 -4.20
CA ALA A 134 0.25 -9.65 -4.68
C ALA A 134 0.52 -10.16 -6.12
N TRP A 135 1.13 -9.34 -6.98
CA TRP A 135 1.60 -9.76 -8.31
C TRP A 135 2.59 -10.92 -8.22
N TYR A 136 3.54 -10.86 -7.27
CA TYR A 136 4.57 -11.87 -7.04
C TYR A 136 4.19 -12.86 -5.92
N ALA A 137 2.90 -13.22 -5.80
CA ALA A 137 2.41 -14.19 -4.81
C ALA A 137 3.12 -15.57 -4.85
N ASP A 138 3.69 -15.92 -6.00
CA ASP A 138 4.45 -17.15 -6.23
C ASP A 138 5.94 -17.01 -5.90
N ASP A 139 6.44 -15.79 -5.67
CA ASP A 139 7.86 -15.50 -5.43
C ASP A 139 8.04 -14.27 -4.49
N PRO A 140 7.88 -14.44 -3.17
CA PRO A 140 8.05 -13.36 -2.20
C PRO A 140 9.45 -12.74 -2.20
N GLU A 141 10.50 -13.49 -2.57
CA GLU A 141 11.86 -12.95 -2.70
C GLU A 141 11.90 -11.93 -3.85
N GLN A 142 11.38 -12.30 -5.03
CA GLN A 142 11.27 -11.37 -6.15
C GLN A 142 10.35 -10.19 -5.85
N ALA A 143 9.29 -10.38 -5.06
CA ALA A 143 8.44 -9.28 -4.58
C ALA A 143 9.27 -8.23 -3.82
N THR A 144 10.13 -8.65 -2.88
CA THR A 144 11.00 -7.73 -2.14
C THR A 144 12.02 -7.04 -3.04
N HIS A 145 12.61 -7.76 -4.00
CA HIS A 145 13.59 -7.19 -4.91
C HIS A 145 12.96 -6.12 -5.83
N GLN A 146 11.77 -6.38 -6.37
CA GLN A 146 11.04 -5.42 -7.20
C GLN A 146 10.54 -4.22 -6.38
N ALA A 147 10.17 -4.44 -5.12
CA ALA A 147 9.83 -3.36 -4.19
C ALA A 147 11.02 -2.43 -3.91
N GLU A 148 12.21 -2.97 -3.68
CA GLU A 148 13.45 -2.20 -3.53
C GLU A 148 13.72 -1.33 -4.77
N ILE A 149 13.68 -1.94 -5.96
CA ILE A 149 13.87 -1.23 -7.24
C ILE A 149 12.83 -0.11 -7.40
N SER A 150 11.56 -0.37 -7.07
CA SER A 150 10.49 0.62 -7.17
C SER A 150 10.72 1.81 -6.22
N SER A 151 11.29 1.56 -5.03
CA SER A 151 11.47 2.59 -4.00
C SER A 151 12.40 3.69 -4.48
N TYR A 152 13.50 3.35 -5.14
CA TYR A 152 14.54 4.31 -5.55
C TYR A 152 14.06 5.43 -6.47
N THR A 153 12.91 5.25 -7.14
CA THR A 153 12.27 6.29 -7.96
C THR A 153 11.85 7.53 -7.16
N THR A 154 11.62 7.39 -5.85
CA THR A 154 11.16 8.50 -4.98
C THR A 154 11.81 8.50 -3.59
N HIS A 155 12.19 7.33 -3.07
CA HIS A 155 12.71 7.12 -1.73
C HIS A 155 14.00 6.29 -1.77
N GLN A 156 15.14 6.92 -1.48
CA GLN A 156 16.45 6.26 -1.47
C GLN A 156 16.96 5.89 -0.07
N HIS A 157 16.32 6.40 0.98
CA HIS A 157 16.76 6.08 2.34
C HIS A 157 16.43 4.63 2.68
N ARG A 158 17.38 3.94 3.33
CA ARG A 158 17.28 2.51 3.65
C ARG A 158 15.98 2.13 4.35
N GLU A 159 15.52 2.92 5.31
CA GLU A 159 14.29 2.61 6.06
C GLU A 159 13.04 2.64 5.17
N ALA A 160 12.96 3.56 4.19
CA ALA A 160 11.83 3.60 3.25
C ALA A 160 11.84 2.40 2.29
N VAL A 161 13.03 2.05 1.80
CA VAL A 161 13.25 0.87 0.95
C VAL A 161 12.81 -0.40 1.71
N VAL A 162 13.30 -0.59 2.93
CA VAL A 162 12.95 -1.78 3.73
C VAL A 162 11.47 -1.81 4.13
N GLY A 163 10.85 -0.65 4.35
CA GLY A 163 9.40 -0.54 4.54
C GLY A 163 8.63 -1.06 3.33
N ALA A 164 9.03 -0.67 2.12
CA ALA A 164 8.41 -1.14 0.89
C ALA A 164 8.62 -2.65 0.68
N MET A 165 9.83 -3.15 0.93
CA MET A 165 10.13 -4.59 0.88
C MET A 165 9.24 -5.39 1.84
N ALA A 166 9.06 -4.90 3.07
CA ALA A 166 8.24 -5.57 4.07
C ALA A 166 6.76 -5.67 3.67
N VAL A 167 6.19 -4.58 3.16
CA VAL A 167 4.79 -4.57 2.69
C VAL A 167 4.61 -5.47 1.48
N ALA A 168 5.55 -5.46 0.53
CA ALA A 168 5.52 -6.34 -0.63
C ALA A 168 5.63 -7.82 -0.25
N ALA A 169 6.53 -8.17 0.68
CA ALA A 169 6.63 -9.51 1.23
C ALA A 169 5.32 -9.97 1.88
N ALA A 170 4.71 -9.12 2.71
CA ALA A 170 3.47 -9.44 3.40
C ALA A 170 2.32 -9.72 2.39
N ALA A 171 2.15 -8.85 1.41
CA ALA A 171 1.13 -9.03 0.38
C ALA A 171 1.41 -10.28 -0.49
N ALA A 172 2.67 -10.57 -0.84
CA ALA A 172 3.03 -11.79 -1.57
C ALA A 172 2.70 -13.07 -0.79
N LEU A 173 3.07 -13.11 0.50
CA LEU A 173 2.81 -14.24 1.38
C LEU A 173 1.31 -14.47 1.60
N VAL A 174 0.54 -13.40 1.82
CA VAL A 174 -0.92 -13.47 1.98
C VAL A 174 -1.62 -13.90 0.69
N ALA A 175 -1.15 -13.43 -0.46
CA ALA A 175 -1.70 -13.76 -1.78
C ALA A 175 -1.30 -15.16 -2.29
N SER A 176 -0.47 -15.89 -1.53
CA SER A 176 0.06 -17.19 -1.95
C SER A 176 -1.08 -18.13 -2.40
N PRO A 177 -0.90 -18.88 -3.50
CA PRO A 177 -1.87 -19.89 -3.92
C PRO A 177 -2.15 -20.98 -2.87
N ALA A 178 -1.23 -21.16 -1.90
CA ALA A 178 -1.42 -22.05 -0.76
C ALA A 178 -2.40 -21.49 0.30
N GLY A 179 -2.83 -20.24 0.13
CA GLY A 179 -3.63 -19.49 1.09
C GLY A 179 -2.76 -18.65 2.03
N PRO A 180 -3.40 -17.74 2.80
CA PRO A 180 -2.70 -16.89 3.74
C PRO A 180 -2.10 -17.72 4.89
N PRO A 181 -0.88 -17.39 5.36
CA PRO A 181 -0.27 -18.04 6.52
C PRO A 181 -0.94 -17.63 7.84
N ALA A 182 -0.58 -18.29 8.94
CA ALA A 182 -0.94 -17.82 10.27
C ALA A 182 -0.30 -16.45 10.58
N PRO A 183 -0.85 -15.66 11.52
CA PRO A 183 -0.32 -14.32 11.84
C PRO A 183 1.17 -14.31 12.22
N GLU A 184 1.62 -15.29 13.00
CA GLU A 184 3.01 -15.45 13.42
C GLU A 184 3.90 -15.77 12.22
N ASP A 185 3.49 -16.76 11.41
CA ASP A 185 4.20 -17.20 10.21
C ASP A 185 4.31 -16.08 9.17
N LEU A 186 3.29 -15.22 9.06
CA LEU A 186 3.34 -14.03 8.20
C LEU A 186 4.48 -13.10 8.61
N LEU A 187 4.53 -12.71 9.88
CA LEU A 187 5.54 -11.75 10.36
C LEU A 187 6.93 -12.37 10.38
N ASP A 188 7.07 -13.65 10.73
CA ASP A 188 8.35 -14.37 10.68
C ASP A 188 8.86 -14.46 9.22
N GLY A 189 7.98 -14.76 8.27
CA GLY A 189 8.28 -14.77 6.84
C GLY A 189 8.74 -13.40 6.32
N VAL A 190 8.03 -12.32 6.68
CA VAL A 190 8.42 -10.95 6.31
C VAL A 190 9.79 -10.59 6.90
N VAL A 191 10.03 -10.90 8.19
CA VAL A 191 11.31 -10.62 8.86
C VAL A 191 12.47 -11.36 8.19
N ALA A 192 12.25 -12.58 7.69
CA ALA A 192 13.27 -13.36 6.99
C ALA A 192 13.66 -12.76 5.63
N LEU A 193 12.74 -12.05 4.96
CA LEU A 193 12.92 -11.51 3.61
C LEU A 193 13.49 -10.08 3.57
N VAL A 194 13.59 -9.40 4.72
CA VAL A 194 14.06 -8.00 4.77
C VAL A 194 15.41 -7.85 5.45
N PRO A 195 16.28 -6.93 4.99
CA PRO A 195 17.56 -6.69 5.64
C PRO A 195 17.37 -5.98 6.99
N ARG A 196 18.39 -6.07 7.86
CA ARG A 196 18.36 -5.42 9.19
C ARG A 196 18.17 -3.90 9.07
N SER A 197 17.14 -3.37 9.73
CA SER A 197 16.79 -1.95 9.74
C SER A 197 15.96 -1.60 10.99
N ALA A 198 15.61 -0.33 11.18
CA ALA A 198 14.65 0.06 12.23
C ALA A 198 13.25 -0.51 11.95
N VAL A 199 12.82 -0.54 10.67
CA VAL A 199 11.61 -1.28 10.25
C VAL A 199 11.69 -2.75 10.68
N GLY A 200 12.78 -3.45 10.37
CA GLY A 200 12.97 -4.86 10.72
C GLY A 200 12.98 -5.11 12.23
N ALA A 201 13.49 -4.18 13.03
CA ALA A 201 13.38 -4.24 14.50
C ALA A 201 11.94 -4.02 14.97
N GLY A 202 11.20 -3.10 14.34
CA GLY A 202 9.78 -2.90 14.57
C GLY A 202 8.96 -4.14 14.24
N LEU A 203 9.27 -4.85 13.15
CA LEU A 203 8.56 -6.07 12.75
C LEU A 203 8.76 -7.23 13.74
N ARG A 204 9.95 -7.39 14.30
CA ARG A 204 10.17 -8.36 15.40
C ARG A 204 9.34 -8.01 16.63
N ARG A 205 9.26 -6.72 16.99
CA ARG A 205 8.37 -6.27 18.07
C ARG A 205 6.89 -6.49 17.72
N ALA A 206 6.49 -6.23 16.48
CA ALA A 206 5.14 -6.51 15.99
C ALA A 206 4.77 -7.97 16.21
N ARG A 207 5.66 -8.89 15.82
CA ARG A 207 5.52 -10.32 16.07
C ARG A 207 5.30 -10.58 17.57
N ASP A 208 6.20 -10.09 18.43
CA ASP A 208 6.11 -10.32 19.89
C ASP A 208 4.86 -9.69 20.54
N MET A 209 4.19 -8.77 19.84
CA MET A 209 2.98 -8.11 20.30
C MET A 209 1.69 -8.70 19.70
N LEU A 210 1.76 -9.83 18.98
CA LEU A 210 0.58 -10.47 18.41
C LEU A 210 -0.44 -10.91 19.48
N ASP A 211 -0.05 -11.15 20.73
CA ASP A 211 -0.97 -11.52 21.81
C ASP A 211 -1.73 -10.32 22.42
N TYR A 212 -1.35 -9.09 22.10
CA TYR A 212 -2.01 -7.89 22.63
C TYR A 212 -3.25 -7.57 21.79
N GLU A 213 -4.40 -7.34 22.43
CA GLU A 213 -5.64 -7.01 21.72
C GLU A 213 -5.83 -5.51 21.49
N ASP A 214 -5.29 -4.68 22.38
CA ASP A 214 -5.45 -3.23 22.32
C ASP A 214 -4.51 -2.59 21.27
N ALA A 215 -5.07 -2.26 20.11
CA ALA A 215 -4.34 -1.61 19.03
C ALA A 215 -3.72 -0.26 19.43
N GLY A 216 -4.32 0.46 20.38
CA GLY A 216 -3.77 1.72 20.90
C GLY A 216 -2.42 1.53 21.62
N THR A 217 -2.33 0.51 22.48
CA THR A 217 -1.08 0.11 23.13
C THR A 217 -0.03 -0.34 22.12
N VAL A 218 -0.43 -1.13 21.11
CA VAL A 218 0.50 -1.58 20.07
C VAL A 218 1.03 -0.40 19.25
N ALA A 219 0.14 0.50 18.81
CA ALA A 219 0.50 1.73 18.11
C ALA A 219 1.44 2.64 18.93
N ALA A 220 1.27 2.69 20.26
CA ALA A 220 2.17 3.46 21.12
C ALA A 220 3.62 2.93 21.12
N VAL A 221 3.81 1.63 20.87
CA VAL A 221 5.13 0.99 20.83
C VAL A 221 5.72 0.95 19.42
N LEU A 222 4.89 0.63 18.43
CA LEU A 222 5.33 0.41 17.04
C LEU A 222 5.29 1.69 16.19
N GLY A 223 4.52 2.69 16.61
CA GLY A 223 4.11 3.82 15.80
C GLY A 223 2.76 3.57 15.11
N ASN A 224 2.19 4.62 14.53
CA ASN A 224 0.95 4.58 13.73
C ASN A 224 1.03 5.57 12.55
N GLY A 225 2.25 5.81 12.09
CA GLY A 225 2.57 6.71 10.98
C GLY A 225 2.51 8.19 11.30
N ARG A 226 2.22 8.63 12.54
CA ARG A 226 2.24 10.07 12.92
C ARG A 226 3.52 10.81 12.53
N ARG A 227 4.65 10.10 12.42
CA ARG A 227 5.95 10.67 12.00
C ARG A 227 6.22 10.54 10.49
N THR A 228 5.24 10.08 9.72
CA THR A 228 5.25 9.86 8.27
C THR A 228 6.50 9.14 7.77
N SER A 229 7.02 8.22 8.60
CA SER A 229 8.28 7.50 8.36
C SER A 229 8.03 6.01 8.31
N ALA A 230 8.73 5.28 7.44
CA ALA A 230 8.46 3.85 7.25
C ALA A 230 8.53 3.02 8.55
N HIS A 231 9.47 3.33 9.45
CA HIS A 231 9.63 2.61 10.72
C HIS A 231 8.61 3.00 11.81
N ASP A 232 7.85 4.07 11.61
CA ASP A 232 6.71 4.48 12.45
C ASP A 232 5.37 3.98 11.89
N THR A 233 5.34 3.51 10.64
CA THR A 233 4.12 3.13 9.91
C THR A 233 4.02 1.62 9.70
N VAL A 234 5.05 1.04 9.07
CA VAL A 234 5.00 -0.33 8.53
C VAL A 234 4.85 -1.41 9.61
N PRO A 235 5.56 -1.35 10.75
CA PRO A 235 5.43 -2.39 11.78
C PRO A 235 4.00 -2.53 12.33
N PHE A 236 3.33 -1.41 12.61
CA PHE A 236 1.95 -1.41 13.10
C PHE A 236 0.95 -1.84 12.01
N ALA A 237 1.14 -1.35 10.78
CA ALA A 237 0.29 -1.76 9.66
C ALA A 237 0.36 -3.29 9.45
N LEU A 238 1.56 -3.88 9.44
CA LEU A 238 1.69 -5.33 9.25
C LEU A 238 1.22 -6.16 10.45
N TRP A 239 1.36 -5.64 11.69
CA TRP A 239 0.71 -6.24 12.86
C TRP A 239 -0.82 -6.27 12.72
N SER A 240 -1.41 -5.15 12.29
CA SER A 240 -2.86 -5.02 12.15
C SER A 240 -3.41 -5.94 11.05
N ALA A 241 -2.71 -6.02 9.91
CA ALA A 241 -3.03 -6.93 8.83
C ALA A 241 -2.95 -8.40 9.29
N ALA A 242 -1.86 -8.80 9.96
CA ALA A 242 -1.67 -10.17 10.45
C ALA A 242 -2.80 -10.62 11.38
N ARG A 243 -3.30 -9.74 12.27
CA ARG A 243 -4.40 -10.05 13.19
C ARG A 243 -5.80 -10.04 12.57
N SER A 244 -5.91 -9.68 11.29
CA SER A 244 -7.19 -9.43 10.62
C SER A 244 -7.27 -10.06 9.23
N LEU A 245 -6.43 -11.08 8.96
CA LEU A 245 -6.47 -11.81 7.70
C LEU A 245 -7.86 -12.41 7.47
N GLY A 246 -8.40 -12.22 6.26
CA GLY A 246 -9.73 -12.68 5.88
C GLY A 246 -10.89 -11.82 6.42
N ASP A 247 -10.61 -10.68 7.08
CA ASP A 247 -11.65 -9.77 7.59
C ASP A 247 -11.22 -8.31 7.37
N PHE A 248 -11.59 -7.77 6.20
CA PHE A 248 -11.23 -6.40 5.80
C PHE A 248 -11.80 -5.34 6.73
N GLU A 249 -13.06 -5.49 7.17
CA GLU A 249 -13.73 -4.50 8.02
C GLU A 249 -13.05 -4.43 9.39
N ARG A 250 -12.74 -5.58 10.00
CA ARG A 250 -11.93 -5.63 11.22
C ARG A 250 -10.56 -5.00 10.99
N ALA A 251 -9.87 -5.36 9.92
CA ALA A 251 -8.54 -4.84 9.60
C ALA A 251 -8.55 -3.31 9.49
N PHE A 252 -9.54 -2.75 8.81
CA PHE A 252 -9.73 -1.32 8.68
C PHE A 252 -9.94 -0.65 10.05
N TRP A 253 -10.94 -1.10 10.83
CA TRP A 253 -11.28 -0.42 12.09
C TRP A 253 -10.20 -0.54 13.16
N VAL A 254 -9.54 -1.70 13.27
CA VAL A 254 -8.41 -1.89 14.20
C VAL A 254 -7.29 -0.90 13.87
N THR A 255 -7.03 -0.67 12.59
CA THR A 255 -5.99 0.26 12.11
C THR A 255 -6.41 1.70 12.33
N ALA A 256 -7.58 2.09 11.81
CA ALA A 256 -8.03 3.48 11.82
C ALA A 256 -8.20 4.04 13.23
N GLN A 257 -8.69 3.23 14.19
CA GLN A 257 -8.89 3.66 15.57
C GLN A 257 -7.59 3.97 16.32
N ALA A 258 -6.44 3.47 15.87
CA ALA A 258 -5.15 3.87 16.41
C ALA A 258 -4.77 5.31 16.04
N GLY A 259 -5.42 5.90 15.02
CA GLY A 259 -5.16 7.23 14.52
C GLY A 259 -3.76 7.38 13.92
N GLY A 260 -3.33 8.63 13.75
CA GLY A 260 -2.03 8.92 13.12
C GLY A 260 -2.16 9.16 11.63
N ASP A 261 -1.41 8.42 10.83
CA ASP A 261 -1.44 8.50 9.37
C ASP A 261 -2.45 7.48 8.83
N VAL A 262 -3.73 7.83 9.00
CA VAL A 262 -4.84 6.88 8.94
C VAL A 262 -5.06 6.34 7.53
N ASP A 263 -5.04 7.21 6.52
CA ASP A 263 -5.08 6.81 5.10
C ASP A 263 -3.96 5.83 4.77
N THR A 264 -2.69 6.17 5.04
CA THR A 264 -1.56 5.31 4.66
C THR A 264 -1.52 4.00 5.41
N THR A 265 -1.77 4.00 6.72
CA THR A 265 -1.82 2.74 7.47
C THR A 265 -2.96 1.84 6.99
N CYS A 266 -4.14 2.41 6.70
CA CYS A 266 -5.28 1.66 6.18
C CYS A 266 -5.08 1.22 4.72
N ALA A 267 -4.38 2.00 3.90
CA ALA A 267 -4.03 1.65 2.52
C ALA A 267 -3.11 0.41 2.49
N ILE A 268 -2.06 0.41 3.33
CA ILE A 268 -1.15 -0.74 3.49
C ILE A 268 -1.92 -1.97 3.96
N VAL A 269 -2.71 -1.83 5.04
CA VAL A 269 -3.47 -2.95 5.62
C VAL A 269 -4.49 -3.50 4.64
N GLY A 270 -5.27 -2.61 4.02
CA GLY A 270 -6.29 -2.97 3.04
C GLY A 270 -5.69 -3.67 1.83
N GLY A 271 -4.55 -3.19 1.33
CA GLY A 271 -3.83 -3.81 0.23
C GLY A 271 -3.29 -5.20 0.54
N VAL A 272 -2.78 -5.43 1.75
CA VAL A 272 -2.29 -6.75 2.18
C VAL A 272 -3.45 -7.72 2.39
N VAL A 273 -4.49 -7.33 3.14
CA VAL A 273 -5.61 -8.22 3.48
C VAL A 273 -6.43 -8.60 2.24
N ALA A 274 -6.68 -7.63 1.35
CA ALA A 274 -7.45 -7.85 0.11
C ALA A 274 -6.67 -8.60 -0.98
N ALA A 275 -5.43 -9.02 -0.73
CA ALA A 275 -4.70 -9.88 -1.65
C ALA A 275 -5.29 -11.31 -1.73
N THR A 276 -6.31 -11.62 -0.91
CA THR A 276 -7.15 -12.82 -1.00
C THR A 276 -8.62 -12.45 -1.19
N THR A 277 -9.42 -13.34 -1.78
CA THR A 277 -10.87 -13.13 -1.94
C THR A 277 -11.59 -12.98 -0.60
N ALA A 278 -11.17 -13.73 0.43
CA ALA A 278 -11.77 -13.65 1.76
C ALA A 278 -11.52 -12.29 2.44
N GLY A 279 -10.39 -11.65 2.14
CA GLY A 279 -10.05 -10.32 2.65
C GLY A 279 -10.52 -9.17 1.77
N ALA A 280 -11.39 -9.40 0.78
CA ALA A 280 -11.89 -8.32 -0.08
C ALA A 280 -12.72 -7.30 0.73
N PRO A 281 -12.66 -6.00 0.38
CA PRO A 281 -13.49 -4.98 1.03
C PRO A 281 -14.98 -5.25 0.82
N PRO A 282 -15.85 -4.87 1.78
CA PRO A 282 -17.30 -4.95 1.58
C PRO A 282 -17.72 -4.20 0.30
N ALA A 283 -18.57 -4.82 -0.52
CA ALA A 283 -19.00 -4.21 -1.80
C ALA A 283 -19.66 -2.84 -1.61
N SER A 284 -20.34 -2.63 -0.47
CA SER A 284 -20.95 -1.35 -0.11
C SER A 284 -19.92 -0.26 0.21
N TRP A 285 -18.73 -0.63 0.65
CA TRP A 285 -17.61 0.30 0.88
C TRP A 285 -16.93 0.61 -0.45
N ALA A 286 -16.66 -0.40 -1.27
CA ALA A 286 -16.10 -0.22 -2.61
C ALA A 286 -16.98 0.68 -3.49
N ALA A 287 -18.30 0.58 -3.39
CA ALA A 287 -19.24 1.45 -4.11
C ALA A 287 -19.28 2.90 -3.61
N LYS A 288 -18.74 3.18 -2.41
CA LYS A 288 -18.59 4.54 -1.85
C LYS A 288 -17.22 5.13 -2.18
N THR A 289 -16.24 4.32 -2.56
CA THR A 289 -14.90 4.77 -2.96
C THR A 289 -14.93 5.33 -4.37
N GLU A 290 -14.19 6.41 -4.60
CA GLU A 290 -13.91 6.95 -5.93
C GLU A 290 -13.37 5.85 -6.86
N ALA A 291 -13.84 5.85 -8.11
CA ALA A 291 -13.41 4.86 -9.10
C ALA A 291 -11.90 4.98 -9.37
N LEU A 292 -11.24 3.85 -9.59
CA LEU A 292 -9.87 3.83 -10.06
C LEU A 292 -9.80 4.40 -11.48
N PRO A 293 -8.72 5.12 -11.84
CA PRO A 293 -8.61 5.71 -13.16
C PRO A 293 -8.42 4.63 -14.25
N GLU A 294 -8.98 4.85 -15.44
CA GLU A 294 -9.00 3.88 -16.55
C GLU A 294 -7.60 3.40 -16.97
N TRP A 295 -6.58 4.26 -16.82
CA TRP A 295 -5.20 3.95 -17.18
C TRP A 295 -4.56 2.90 -16.25
N SER A 296 -5.09 2.70 -15.04
CA SER A 296 -4.53 1.80 -14.03
C SER A 296 -5.02 0.35 -14.17
N ALA A 297 -6.33 0.16 -14.30
CA ALA A 297 -6.97 -1.16 -14.37
C ALA A 297 -7.07 -1.71 -15.79
N GLY A 298 -6.81 -0.87 -16.80
CA GLY A 298 -7.28 -1.13 -18.17
C GLY A 298 -8.80 -1.01 -18.22
N ALA A 299 -9.36 -0.79 -19.41
CA ALA A 299 -10.81 -0.79 -19.57
C ALA A 299 -11.34 -2.21 -19.26
N GLU A 300 -11.77 -2.47 -18.01
CA GLU A 300 -12.69 -3.58 -17.76
C GLU A 300 -13.96 -3.26 -18.58
N ALA A 301 -14.14 -3.98 -19.68
CA ALA A 301 -15.41 -4.03 -20.36
C ALA A 301 -16.44 -4.51 -19.33
N LEU A 302 -17.30 -3.59 -18.89
CA LEU A 302 -18.49 -3.91 -18.13
C LEU A 302 -19.19 -5.12 -18.77
N PRO A 303 -19.43 -6.23 -18.05
CA PRO A 303 -20.20 -7.32 -18.59
C PRO A 303 -21.67 -6.88 -18.67
N GLY A 304 -22.06 -6.30 -19.80
CA GLY A 304 -23.44 -5.85 -20.01
C GLY A 304 -23.56 -4.72 -21.01
N GLY A 305 -23.36 -5.01 -22.29
CA GLY A 305 -23.58 -4.04 -23.35
C GLY A 305 -23.61 -4.72 -24.71
N THR A 306 -24.65 -5.49 -24.98
CA THR A 306 -25.02 -5.88 -26.35
C THR A 306 -25.10 -4.62 -27.21
N ARG A 307 -24.12 -4.45 -28.10
CA ARG A 307 -24.28 -3.55 -29.25
C ARG A 307 -25.25 -4.22 -30.21
N GLN A 308 -26.44 -3.63 -30.35
CA GLN A 308 -27.11 -3.58 -31.64
C GLN A 308 -26.61 -2.34 -32.38
#